data_AF-A0A7C7M4X8-F1
#
_entry.id   AF-A0A7C7M4X8-F1
#
_cell.length_a   1.000
_cell.length_b   1.000
_cell.length_c   1.000
_cell.angle_alpha   90.00
_cell.angle_beta   90.00
_cell.angle_gamma   90.00
#
_symmetry.space_group_name_H-M   'P 1'
#
loop_
_entity.id
_entity.type
_entity.pdbx_description
1 polymer ?
#
loop_
_entity_poly.entity_id
_entity_poly.type
_entity_poly.pdbx_seq_one_letter_code
_entity_poly.pdbx_strand_id
1 'polypeptide(L)'
;MNRSRRNFIKYGIYIGGTVAGTAAWMRGVRYPGLQFEPVDIQTVHRVNDAVWRADGAFPLEGGTSLSTWRAHSPEPKVVIIGSGEFEFQINNIHRQATLQPVGDGIVIDENKNGLSRRVRGTLGSSPLALEWRFPDTKNYRFAAIGDTGGDEELRWVLTRSEQLGAAFLLHLGDFNYQAGDYDRAQAAFDEAAIPTYITFGNHDYRAPGENNLIDVFTRRLGPLNHAFTLGGIQFINLDTAANTLPFSAGNRGRLLNQLSASTPGVRQRIAFHHRPLIDPRDEPEGGSAHDIGGLGEGRWLHRRLRKLGVDTVLNGHIHMNLEFDDEGLFTYISGQGLAHADIVNKSRRQVAQILLGDVTPNQPTNFQWAALEMPLIAHCNERLKKILEKSGRGDLTKALDQVCQRS
;
A
#
# COMPACT_ATOMS: atom_id res chain seq x y z
N MET A 1 49.10 -2.76 38.22
CA MET A 1 48.17 -3.34 37.21
C MET A 1 46.69 -3.02 37.50
N ASN A 2 46.26 -1.73 37.49
CA ASN A 2 44.84 -1.40 37.74
C ASN A 2 44.28 -0.19 36.95
N ARG A 3 44.98 0.28 35.92
CA ARG A 3 44.55 1.42 35.07
C ARG A 3 43.99 1.02 33.69
N SER A 4 44.12 -0.25 33.28
CA SER A 4 43.68 -0.71 31.95
C SER A 4 42.17 -1.05 31.88
N ARG A 5 41.59 -1.67 32.92
CA ARG A 5 40.17 -2.10 32.92
C ARG A 5 39.14 -0.95 32.97
N ARG A 6 39.45 0.18 33.63
CA ARG A 6 38.52 1.33 33.73
C ARG A 6 38.41 2.14 32.42
N ASN A 7 39.45 2.14 31.59
CA ASN A 7 39.40 2.83 30.29
C ASN A 7 38.65 1.98 29.25
N PHE A 8 38.79 0.65 29.27
CA PHE A 8 38.07 -0.24 28.34
C PHE A 8 36.54 -0.19 28.53
N ILE A 9 36.07 -0.11 29.79
CA ILE A 9 34.63 0.04 30.10
C ILE A 9 34.11 1.42 29.66
N LYS A 10 34.90 2.49 29.81
CA LYS A 10 34.50 3.83 29.35
C LYS A 10 34.46 3.95 27.82
N TYR A 11 35.41 3.35 27.09
CA TYR A 11 35.38 3.29 25.63
C TYR A 11 34.26 2.38 25.12
N GLY A 12 33.99 1.25 25.77
CA GLY A 12 32.84 0.40 25.45
C GLY A 12 31.49 1.07 25.65
N ILE A 13 31.33 1.89 26.70
CA ILE A 13 30.11 2.67 26.95
C ILE A 13 29.99 3.84 25.96
N TYR A 14 31.09 4.51 25.60
CA TYR A 14 31.05 5.61 24.64
C TYR A 14 30.76 5.09 23.22
N ILE A 15 31.44 4.02 22.78
CA ILE A 15 31.18 3.39 21.47
C ILE A 15 29.78 2.76 21.46
N GLY A 16 29.36 2.06 22.52
CA GLY A 16 28.03 1.50 22.63
C GLY A 16 26.93 2.56 22.64
N GLY A 17 27.14 3.68 23.34
CA GLY A 17 26.21 4.83 23.35
C GLY A 17 26.16 5.57 22.02
N THR A 18 27.29 5.68 21.31
CA THR A 18 27.35 6.33 19.98
C THR A 18 26.72 5.44 18.91
N VAL A 19 26.95 4.12 18.95
CA VAL A 19 26.35 3.14 18.03
C VAL A 19 24.85 2.99 18.29
N ALA A 20 24.42 2.90 19.55
CA ALA A 20 23.00 2.85 19.90
C ALA A 20 22.29 4.16 19.55
N GLY A 21 22.92 5.31 19.80
CA GLY A 21 22.41 6.62 19.40
C GLY A 21 22.30 6.76 17.87
N THR A 22 23.29 6.28 17.12
CA THR A 22 23.27 6.27 15.64
C THR A 22 22.22 5.31 15.10
N ALA A 23 22.06 4.12 15.69
CA ALA A 23 21.04 3.16 15.30
C ALA A 23 19.62 3.66 15.59
N ALA A 24 19.40 4.31 16.74
CA ALA A 24 18.13 4.95 17.08
C ALA A 24 17.83 6.15 16.16
N TRP A 25 18.84 6.93 15.79
CA TRP A 25 18.71 8.02 14.81
C TRP A 25 18.37 7.50 13.41
N MET A 26 19.04 6.44 12.95
CA MET A 26 18.78 5.80 11.66
C MET A 26 17.44 5.02 11.61
N ARG A 27 16.86 4.72 12.77
CA ARG A 27 15.49 4.20 12.85
C ARG A 27 14.49 5.24 12.35
N GLY A 28 14.73 6.52 12.59
CA GLY A 28 13.82 7.60 12.19
C GLY A 28 12.65 7.80 13.15
N VAL A 29 12.15 9.03 13.18
CA VAL A 29 11.04 9.50 14.01
C VAL A 29 9.97 10.10 13.10
N ARG A 30 8.73 9.66 13.28
CA ARG A 30 7.55 10.14 12.58
C ARG A 30 6.97 11.38 13.29
N TYR A 31 6.65 12.44 12.55
CA TYR A 31 6.05 13.68 13.02
C TYR A 31 4.70 13.93 12.31
N PRO A 32 3.66 14.46 12.98
CA PRO A 32 3.63 15.05 14.34
C PRO A 32 3.49 14.07 15.52
N GLY A 33 3.51 12.76 15.31
CA GLY A 33 3.31 11.80 16.41
C GLY A 33 4.46 11.63 17.37
N LEU A 34 5.66 12.04 16.95
CA LEU A 34 6.90 11.77 17.67
C LEU A 34 7.03 10.29 18.04
N GLN A 35 6.65 9.42 17.09
CA GLN A 35 6.73 7.97 17.23
C GLN A 35 7.95 7.49 16.45
N PHE A 36 8.69 6.52 16.99
CA PHE A 36 9.73 5.86 16.19
C PHE A 36 9.11 5.16 14.98
N GLU A 37 9.86 5.11 13.89
CA GLU A 37 9.46 4.29 12.75
C GLU A 37 9.22 2.85 13.21
N PRO A 38 8.11 2.21 12.77
CA PRO A 38 7.83 0.83 13.11
C PRO A 38 8.90 -0.11 12.58
N VAL A 39 8.98 -1.28 13.21
CA VAL A 39 9.76 -2.38 12.64
C VAL A 39 9.08 -2.81 11.35
N ASP A 40 9.87 -3.18 10.34
CA ASP A 40 9.33 -3.68 9.09
C ASP A 40 8.56 -5.00 9.31
N ILE A 41 7.72 -5.34 8.33
CA ILE A 41 6.98 -6.61 8.35
C ILE A 41 7.94 -7.80 8.44
N GLN A 42 7.53 -8.84 9.17
CA GLN A 42 8.30 -10.07 9.22
C GLN A 42 8.06 -10.86 7.93
N THR A 43 9.10 -11.14 7.16
CA THR A 43 9.02 -12.01 5.98
C THR A 43 9.52 -13.43 6.28
N VAL A 44 9.96 -13.67 7.51
CA VAL A 44 10.44 -14.97 7.99
C VAL A 44 9.51 -15.46 9.09
N HIS A 45 9.00 -16.67 8.93
CA HIS A 45 8.13 -17.32 9.91
C HIS A 45 8.69 -18.70 10.26
N ARG A 46 8.68 -19.05 11.56
CA ARG A 46 9.19 -20.33 12.05
C ARG A 46 8.05 -21.07 12.73
N VAL A 47 7.75 -22.26 12.24
CA VAL A 47 6.71 -23.12 12.79
C VAL A 47 7.27 -24.53 12.85
N ASN A 48 7.27 -25.13 14.03
CA ASN A 48 7.95 -26.40 14.29
C ASN A 48 9.42 -26.33 13.80
N ASP A 49 9.87 -27.33 13.05
CA ASP A 49 11.21 -27.38 12.46
C ASP A 49 11.30 -26.69 11.09
N ALA A 50 10.19 -26.14 10.57
CA ALA A 50 10.14 -25.49 9.28
C ALA A 50 10.40 -23.97 9.38
N VAL A 51 11.22 -23.47 8.47
CA VAL A 51 11.49 -22.04 8.28
C VAL A 51 10.92 -21.61 6.94
N TRP A 52 10.03 -20.63 7.00
CA TRP A 52 9.36 -20.03 5.86
C TRP A 52 9.96 -18.66 5.62
N ARG A 53 10.30 -18.36 4.37
CA ARG A 53 10.81 -17.04 3.95
C ARG A 53 10.05 -16.58 2.73
N ALA A 54 9.51 -15.37 2.76
CA ALA A 54 8.81 -14.81 1.61
C ALA A 54 9.53 -13.60 1.01
N ASP A 55 9.35 -13.47 -0.29
CA ASP A 55 9.54 -12.25 -1.06
C ASP A 55 8.17 -11.87 -1.65
N GLY A 56 7.72 -10.64 -1.42
CA GLY A 56 6.41 -10.19 -1.86
C GLY A 56 5.21 -10.70 -1.04
N ALA A 57 5.41 -11.30 0.13
CA ALA A 57 4.33 -11.72 1.03
C ALA A 57 4.76 -11.67 2.51
N PHE A 58 3.77 -11.65 3.42
CA PHE A 58 3.99 -11.64 4.87
C PHE A 58 2.96 -12.51 5.60
N PRO A 59 3.30 -13.09 6.76
CA PRO A 59 2.38 -13.89 7.55
C PRO A 59 1.38 -12.99 8.29
N LEU A 60 0.13 -13.45 8.37
CA LEU A 60 -0.93 -12.84 9.18
C LEU A 60 -0.92 -13.46 10.58
N GLU A 61 -1.12 -12.65 11.62
CA GLU A 61 -1.27 -13.16 12.99
C GLU A 61 -2.66 -13.81 13.18
N GLY A 62 -2.73 -14.96 13.88
CA GLY A 62 -4.01 -15.50 14.39
C GLY A 62 -4.42 -16.91 13.95
N GLY A 63 -3.60 -17.66 13.21
CA GLY A 63 -3.89 -19.07 12.88
C GLY A 63 -3.29 -20.05 13.89
N THR A 64 -4.11 -20.82 14.60
CA THR A 64 -3.62 -21.83 15.58
C THR A 64 -3.23 -23.17 14.94
N SER A 65 -3.36 -23.33 13.62
CA SER A 65 -2.94 -24.55 12.89
C SER A 65 -2.48 -24.32 11.45
N LEU A 66 -3.01 -23.30 10.75
CA LEU A 66 -2.70 -23.02 9.35
C LEU A 66 -1.88 -21.73 9.20
N SER A 67 -0.71 -21.82 8.55
CA SER A 67 0.11 -20.65 8.24
C SER A 67 -0.57 -19.82 7.15
N THR A 68 -1.11 -18.66 7.52
CA THR A 68 -1.87 -17.76 6.63
C THR A 68 -1.05 -16.52 6.31
N TRP A 69 -0.98 -16.16 5.03
CA TRP A 69 -0.14 -15.08 4.51
C TRP A 69 -0.94 -14.15 3.59
N ARG A 70 -0.41 -12.95 3.38
CA ARG A 70 -0.92 -11.98 2.41
C ARG A 70 0.18 -11.55 1.46
N ALA A 71 -0.12 -11.60 0.15
CA ALA A 71 0.78 -11.06 -0.86
C ALA A 71 0.71 -9.53 -0.89
N HIS A 72 1.87 -8.88 -1.00
CA HIS A 72 2.01 -7.45 -1.29
C HIS A 72 2.80 -7.22 -2.60
N SER A 73 2.90 -8.27 -3.44
CA SER A 73 3.46 -8.28 -4.78
C SER A 73 2.58 -9.14 -5.70
N PRO A 74 2.50 -8.86 -7.01
CA PRO A 74 1.79 -9.70 -7.98
C PRO A 74 2.39 -11.09 -8.16
N GLU A 75 3.69 -11.23 -7.95
CA GLU A 75 4.43 -12.49 -8.11
C GLU A 75 5.18 -12.84 -6.81
N PRO A 76 4.46 -13.20 -5.73
CA PRO A 76 5.10 -13.56 -4.48
C PRO A 76 5.82 -14.90 -4.59
N LYS A 77 6.88 -15.05 -3.81
CA LYS A 77 7.66 -16.27 -3.66
C LYS A 77 7.76 -16.64 -2.19
N VAL A 78 7.45 -17.88 -1.86
CA VAL A 78 7.58 -18.42 -0.50
C VAL A 78 8.50 -19.63 -0.52
N VAL A 79 9.61 -19.55 0.19
CA VAL A 79 10.61 -20.62 0.34
C VAL A 79 10.40 -21.30 1.68
N ILE A 80 10.20 -22.60 1.64
CA ILE A 80 9.99 -23.47 2.80
C ILE A 80 11.22 -24.36 2.98
N ILE A 81 11.81 -24.32 4.17
CA ILE A 81 12.98 -25.12 4.54
C ILE A 81 12.59 -25.97 5.73
N GLY A 82 12.66 -27.29 5.60
CA GLY A 82 12.25 -28.21 6.66
C GLY A 82 12.04 -29.61 6.11
N SER A 83 11.25 -30.42 6.82
CA SER A 83 10.85 -31.76 6.39
C SER A 83 9.40 -32.04 6.81
N GLY A 84 8.75 -33.00 6.16
CA GLY A 84 7.38 -33.41 6.47
C GLY A 84 6.31 -32.72 5.64
N GLU A 85 5.06 -32.87 6.06
CA GLU A 85 3.90 -32.28 5.38
C GLU A 85 3.78 -30.78 5.69
N PHE A 86 3.24 -30.03 4.73
CA PHE A 86 2.90 -28.63 4.93
C PHE A 86 1.50 -28.31 4.43
N GLU A 87 0.84 -27.38 5.12
CA GLU A 87 -0.36 -26.69 4.67
C GLU A 87 -0.12 -25.18 4.78
N PHE A 88 -0.40 -24.48 3.69
CA PHE A 88 -0.09 -23.07 3.53
C PHE A 88 -1.26 -22.34 2.89
N GLN A 89 -1.63 -21.18 3.41
CA GLN A 89 -2.64 -20.32 2.81
C GLN A 89 -2.06 -18.93 2.53
N ILE A 90 -2.32 -18.41 1.33
CA ILE A 90 -1.98 -17.04 0.95
C ILE A 90 -3.17 -16.36 0.28
N ASN A 91 -3.46 -15.12 0.65
CA ASN A 91 -4.47 -14.29 0.00
C ASN A 91 -3.82 -13.20 -0.89
N ASN A 92 -4.67 -12.43 -1.57
CA ASN A 92 -4.28 -11.36 -2.49
C ASN A 92 -3.50 -11.85 -3.74
N ILE A 93 -3.76 -13.10 -4.18
CA ILE A 93 -3.19 -13.70 -5.40
C ILE A 93 -4.17 -13.57 -6.56
N HIS A 94 -3.72 -13.01 -7.69
CA HIS A 94 -4.55 -12.85 -8.89
C HIS A 94 -5.24 -14.17 -9.29
N ARG A 95 -6.56 -14.13 -9.55
CA ARG A 95 -7.42 -15.32 -9.82
C ARG A 95 -6.84 -16.29 -10.87
N GLN A 96 -6.21 -15.74 -11.90
CA GLN A 96 -5.59 -16.50 -12.99
C GLN A 96 -4.09 -16.79 -12.80
N ALA A 97 -3.49 -16.39 -11.67
CA ALA A 97 -2.09 -16.72 -11.39
C ALA A 97 -1.87 -18.23 -11.29
N THR A 98 -0.69 -18.66 -11.71
CA THR A 98 -0.28 -20.07 -11.70
C THR A 98 0.83 -20.29 -10.67
N LEU A 99 0.67 -21.29 -9.82
CA LEU A 99 1.73 -21.74 -8.91
C LEU A 99 2.78 -22.55 -9.68
N GLN A 100 4.04 -22.24 -9.44
CA GLN A 100 5.22 -22.95 -9.93
C GLN A 100 6.06 -23.40 -8.72
N PRO A 101 5.99 -24.69 -8.33
CA PRO A 101 6.88 -25.24 -7.33
C PRO A 101 8.29 -25.45 -7.92
N VAL A 102 9.32 -25.01 -7.20
CA VAL A 102 10.73 -25.13 -7.59
C VAL A 102 11.53 -25.66 -6.41
N GLY A 103 12.25 -26.76 -6.60
CA GLY A 103 13.09 -27.37 -5.56
C GLY A 103 12.64 -28.78 -5.20
N ASP A 104 12.97 -29.20 -3.98
CA ASP A 104 12.77 -30.57 -3.51
C ASP A 104 11.53 -30.65 -2.61
N GLY A 105 10.47 -31.26 -3.12
CA GLY A 105 9.17 -31.34 -2.48
C GLY A 105 8.07 -31.54 -3.52
N ILE A 106 6.88 -31.92 -3.06
CA ILE A 106 5.73 -32.20 -3.93
C ILE A 106 4.56 -31.35 -3.46
N VAL A 107 4.03 -30.53 -4.36
CA VAL A 107 2.70 -29.92 -4.18
C VAL A 107 1.67 -30.98 -4.55
N ILE A 108 0.86 -31.38 -3.56
CA ILE A 108 -0.21 -32.37 -3.72
C ILE A 108 -1.46 -31.70 -4.31
N ASP A 109 -1.78 -30.49 -3.84
CA ASP A 109 -3.00 -29.77 -4.22
C ASP A 109 -2.85 -28.25 -4.04
N GLU A 110 -3.54 -27.48 -4.88
CA GLU A 110 -3.77 -26.03 -4.74
C GLU A 110 -5.26 -25.75 -4.90
N ASN A 111 -5.95 -25.47 -3.78
CA ASN A 111 -7.32 -25.00 -3.80
C ASN A 111 -7.36 -23.49 -4.03
N LYS A 112 -8.16 -23.05 -5.01
CA LYS A 112 -8.33 -21.64 -5.38
C LYS A 112 -9.72 -21.16 -4.98
N ASN A 113 -9.80 -20.13 -4.16
CA ASN A 113 -11.06 -19.45 -3.83
C ASN A 113 -10.86 -17.92 -3.92
N GLY A 114 -11.40 -17.29 -4.97
CA GLY A 114 -11.17 -15.87 -5.24
C GLY A 114 -9.66 -15.54 -5.30
N LEU A 115 -9.22 -14.63 -4.44
CA LEU A 115 -7.80 -14.24 -4.31
C LEU A 115 -6.99 -15.14 -3.36
N SER A 116 -7.63 -16.12 -2.72
CA SER A 116 -6.99 -17.05 -1.79
C SER A 116 -6.50 -18.31 -2.47
N ARG A 117 -5.31 -18.77 -2.08
CA ARG A 117 -4.71 -20.05 -2.45
C ARG A 117 -4.42 -20.84 -1.19
N ARG A 118 -4.86 -22.08 -1.14
CA ARG A 118 -4.47 -23.04 -0.11
C ARG A 118 -3.68 -24.16 -0.77
N VAL A 119 -2.42 -24.31 -0.38
CA VAL A 119 -1.46 -25.25 -0.94
C VAL A 119 -1.12 -26.30 0.10
N ARG A 120 -1.15 -27.56 -0.32
CA ARG A 120 -0.73 -28.72 0.49
C ARG A 120 0.36 -29.49 -0.22
N GLY A 121 1.29 -30.03 0.55
CA GLY A 121 2.38 -30.79 -0.02
C GLY A 121 3.30 -31.43 1.00
N THR A 122 4.39 -32.00 0.50
CA THR A 122 5.47 -32.58 1.29
C THR A 122 6.79 -31.88 0.96
N LEU A 123 7.59 -31.64 1.98
CA LEU A 123 8.94 -31.10 1.86
C LEU A 123 9.93 -32.24 1.66
N GLY A 124 10.88 -32.05 0.75
CA GLY A 124 12.00 -32.95 0.54
C GLY A 124 13.18 -32.64 1.46
N SER A 125 14.36 -33.05 1.02
CA SER A 125 15.65 -32.82 1.70
C SER A 125 16.23 -31.42 1.47
N SER A 126 15.79 -30.74 0.40
CA SER A 126 16.20 -29.37 0.05
C SER A 126 15.01 -28.40 0.11
N PRO A 127 15.25 -27.06 0.11
CA PRO A 127 14.17 -26.08 0.15
C PRO A 127 13.19 -26.22 -1.03
N LEU A 128 11.90 -26.02 -0.75
CA LEU A 128 10.83 -25.89 -1.75
C LEU A 128 10.43 -24.42 -1.87
N ALA A 129 10.50 -23.85 -3.07
CA ALA A 129 9.97 -22.54 -3.39
C ALA A 129 8.60 -22.67 -4.06
N LEU A 130 7.61 -21.96 -3.55
CA LEU A 130 6.30 -21.76 -4.14
C LEU A 130 6.29 -20.38 -4.80
N GLU A 131 6.25 -20.34 -6.12
CA GLU A 131 6.29 -19.09 -6.89
C GLU A 131 4.97 -18.89 -7.65
N TRP A 132 4.24 -17.81 -7.36
CA TRP A 132 3.05 -17.47 -8.14
C TRP A 132 3.44 -16.56 -9.30
N ARG A 133 2.99 -16.91 -10.51
CA ARG A 133 3.21 -16.12 -11.73
C ARG A 133 1.95 -15.40 -12.14
N PHE A 134 2.10 -14.12 -12.47
CA PHE A 134 1.00 -13.29 -12.95
C PHE A 134 0.61 -13.72 -14.38
N PRO A 135 -0.69 -13.75 -14.74
CA PRO A 135 -1.15 -14.38 -15.98
C PRO A 135 -0.64 -13.71 -17.27
N ASP A 136 -0.64 -12.38 -17.34
CA ASP A 136 -0.07 -11.62 -18.45
C ASP A 136 0.79 -10.49 -17.91
N THR A 137 2.11 -10.68 -17.98
CA THR A 137 3.08 -9.67 -17.57
C THR A 137 3.40 -8.68 -18.70
N LYS A 138 2.94 -8.93 -19.92
CA LYS A 138 3.26 -8.13 -21.11
C LYS A 138 2.18 -7.11 -21.42
N ASN A 139 0.92 -7.48 -21.23
CA ASN A 139 -0.23 -6.60 -21.40
C ASN A 139 -1.14 -6.69 -20.18
N TYR A 140 -1.26 -5.59 -19.44
CA TYR A 140 -2.21 -5.52 -18.34
C TYR A 140 -2.62 -4.09 -18.07
N ARG A 141 -3.77 -3.95 -17.42
CA ARG A 141 -4.25 -2.68 -16.89
C ARG A 141 -4.20 -2.74 -15.37
N PHE A 142 -3.86 -1.63 -14.74
CA PHE A 142 -4.09 -1.44 -13.30
C PHE A 142 -4.93 -0.19 -13.08
N ALA A 143 -5.64 -0.17 -11.95
CA ALA A 143 -6.31 1.02 -11.47
C ALA A 143 -5.52 1.66 -10.32
N ALA A 144 -5.65 2.96 -10.12
CA ALA A 144 -5.08 3.67 -8.98
C ALA A 144 -6.08 4.71 -8.45
N ILE A 145 -6.41 4.63 -7.16
CA ILE A 145 -7.27 5.61 -6.47
C ILE A 145 -7.10 5.48 -4.96
N GLY A 146 -7.20 6.59 -4.23
CA GLY A 146 -7.23 6.64 -2.77
C GLY A 146 -8.46 7.35 -2.25
N ASP A 147 -8.46 7.61 -0.93
CA ASP A 147 -9.49 8.40 -0.25
C ASP A 147 -10.88 7.80 -0.43
N THR A 148 -11.01 6.51 -0.10
CA THR A 148 -12.22 5.71 -0.33
C THR A 148 -13.06 5.54 0.93
N GLY A 149 -12.44 5.62 2.11
CA GLY A 149 -13.03 5.09 3.34
C GLY A 149 -13.17 3.57 3.34
N GLY A 150 -13.73 3.01 4.42
CA GLY A 150 -13.75 1.55 4.62
C GLY A 150 -15.08 0.89 4.28
N ASP A 151 -16.06 1.67 3.84
CA ASP A 151 -17.45 1.25 3.65
C ASP A 151 -17.73 0.79 2.20
N GLU A 152 -18.99 0.85 1.78
CA GLU A 152 -19.45 0.49 0.45
C GLU A 152 -18.80 1.31 -0.67
N GLU A 153 -18.28 2.51 -0.40
CA GLU A 153 -17.48 3.27 -1.37
C GLU A 153 -16.23 2.50 -1.81
N LEU A 154 -15.51 1.87 -0.89
CA LEU A 154 -14.36 1.03 -1.22
C LEU A 154 -14.76 -0.21 -2.00
N ARG A 155 -15.85 -0.88 -1.60
CA ARG A 155 -16.38 -2.04 -2.32
C ARG A 155 -16.77 -1.68 -3.76
N TRP A 156 -17.35 -0.50 -3.96
CA TRP A 156 -17.63 0.03 -5.29
C TRP A 156 -16.36 0.27 -6.08
N VAL A 157 -15.34 0.92 -5.50
CA VAL A 157 -14.04 1.16 -6.15
C VAL A 157 -13.40 -0.15 -6.62
N LEU A 158 -13.40 -1.19 -5.79
CA LEU A 158 -12.87 -2.51 -6.13
C LEU A 158 -13.65 -3.14 -7.29
N THR A 159 -14.99 -3.09 -7.22
CA THR A 159 -15.88 -3.61 -8.27
C THR A 159 -15.69 -2.84 -9.59
N ARG A 160 -15.61 -1.51 -9.51
CA ARG A 160 -15.45 -0.64 -10.68
C ARG A 160 -14.10 -0.84 -11.33
N SER A 161 -13.04 -1.05 -10.54
CA SER A 161 -11.72 -1.37 -11.06
C SER A 161 -11.74 -2.67 -11.89
N GLU A 162 -12.40 -3.72 -11.40
CA GLU A 162 -12.61 -4.96 -12.17
C GLU A 162 -13.42 -4.71 -13.45
N GLN A 163 -14.53 -3.97 -13.37
CA GLN A 163 -15.37 -3.63 -14.53
C GLN A 163 -14.61 -2.86 -15.61
N LEU A 164 -13.65 -2.02 -15.21
CA LEU A 164 -12.77 -1.28 -16.12
C LEU A 164 -11.61 -2.13 -16.67
N GLY A 165 -11.57 -3.42 -16.35
CA GLY A 165 -10.59 -4.39 -16.83
C GLY A 165 -9.24 -4.31 -16.11
N ALA A 166 -9.17 -3.68 -14.93
CA ALA A 166 -7.94 -3.68 -14.15
C ALA A 166 -7.65 -5.09 -13.62
N ALA A 167 -6.39 -5.51 -13.73
CA ALA A 167 -5.90 -6.77 -13.19
C ALA A 167 -5.50 -6.64 -11.71
N PHE A 168 -5.23 -5.43 -11.22
CA PHE A 168 -5.02 -5.11 -9.80
C PHE A 168 -5.30 -3.63 -9.54
N LEU A 169 -5.49 -3.30 -8.26
CA LEU A 169 -5.66 -1.93 -7.77
C LEU A 169 -4.42 -1.49 -6.97
N LEU A 170 -3.90 -0.29 -7.26
CA LEU A 170 -3.03 0.47 -6.37
C LEU A 170 -3.91 1.39 -5.50
N HIS A 171 -4.14 1.02 -4.25
CA HIS A 171 -4.96 1.85 -3.35
C HIS A 171 -4.09 2.93 -2.72
N LEU A 172 -4.37 4.20 -2.99
CA LEU A 172 -3.48 5.33 -2.67
C LEU A 172 -3.68 5.89 -1.24
N GLY A 173 -4.06 5.03 -0.29
CA GLY A 173 -4.29 5.37 1.13
C GLY A 173 -5.64 6.01 1.44
N ASP A 174 -5.86 6.26 2.72
CA ASP A 174 -7.07 6.84 3.32
C ASP A 174 -8.33 5.99 3.07
N PHE A 175 -8.27 4.74 3.53
CA PHE A 175 -9.43 3.86 3.65
C PHE A 175 -10.06 3.90 5.05
N ASN A 176 -9.52 4.69 6.00
CA ASN A 176 -9.97 4.67 7.40
C ASN A 176 -10.37 6.06 7.94
N TYR A 177 -11.63 6.47 7.78
CA TYR A 177 -12.12 7.78 8.25
C TYR A 177 -12.91 7.73 9.56
N GLN A 178 -13.41 6.56 9.95
CA GLN A 178 -14.24 6.37 11.15
C GLN A 178 -14.01 4.99 11.77
N ALA A 179 -14.37 4.85 13.05
CA ALA A 179 -14.20 3.59 13.78
C ALA A 179 -14.79 2.39 13.03
N GLY A 180 -14.01 1.32 12.95
CA GLY A 180 -14.39 0.07 12.29
C GLY A 180 -14.27 0.10 10.75
N ASP A 181 -13.90 1.23 10.14
CA ASP A 181 -13.55 1.25 8.71
C ASP A 181 -12.41 0.26 8.43
N TYR A 182 -11.47 0.11 9.36
CA TYR A 182 -10.37 -0.83 9.23
C TYR A 182 -10.82 -2.29 8.99
N ASP A 183 -11.72 -2.79 9.82
CA ASP A 183 -12.20 -4.17 9.72
C ASP A 183 -13.06 -4.35 8.45
N ARG A 184 -13.89 -3.35 8.11
CA ARG A 184 -14.69 -3.36 6.88
C ARG A 184 -13.81 -3.30 5.62
N ALA A 185 -12.77 -2.47 5.63
CA ALA A 185 -11.82 -2.34 4.55
C ALA A 185 -11.02 -3.63 4.37
N GLN A 186 -10.54 -4.25 5.44
CA GLN A 186 -9.88 -5.54 5.37
C GLN A 186 -10.79 -6.60 4.72
N ALA A 187 -12.05 -6.69 5.16
CA ALA A 187 -13.02 -7.61 4.56
C ALA A 187 -13.25 -7.31 3.07
N ALA A 188 -13.41 -6.03 2.70
CA ALA A 188 -13.57 -5.61 1.30
C ALA A 188 -12.35 -6.00 0.44
N PHE A 189 -11.13 -5.79 0.93
CA PHE A 189 -9.91 -6.19 0.23
C PHE A 189 -9.75 -7.71 0.12
N ASP A 190 -10.16 -8.48 1.13
CA ASP A 190 -10.08 -9.95 1.12
C ASP A 190 -11.12 -10.59 0.19
N GLU A 191 -12.30 -9.97 0.07
CA GLU A 191 -13.41 -10.39 -0.81
C GLU A 191 -13.28 -9.85 -2.25
N ALA A 192 -12.35 -8.94 -2.49
CA ALA A 192 -12.14 -8.29 -3.78
C ALA A 192 -11.93 -9.30 -4.92
N ALA A 193 -12.28 -8.86 -6.13
CA ALA A 193 -12.08 -9.68 -7.31
C ALA A 193 -10.67 -9.62 -7.89
N ILE A 194 -9.97 -8.53 -7.62
CA ILE A 194 -8.63 -8.24 -8.10
C ILE A 194 -7.71 -7.96 -6.90
N PRO A 195 -6.43 -8.35 -6.95
CA PRO A 195 -5.48 -8.00 -5.91
C PRO A 195 -5.40 -6.49 -5.70
N THR A 196 -5.14 -6.09 -4.44
CA THR A 196 -4.94 -4.69 -4.08
C THR A 196 -3.60 -4.50 -3.37
N TYR A 197 -2.82 -3.53 -3.82
CA TYR A 197 -1.57 -3.10 -3.19
C TYR A 197 -1.79 -1.73 -2.56
N ILE A 198 -1.68 -1.69 -1.23
CA ILE A 198 -2.24 -0.61 -0.42
C ILE A 198 -1.11 0.29 0.07
N THR A 199 -1.23 1.58 -0.19
CA THR A 199 -0.47 2.65 0.43
C THR A 199 -1.13 3.05 1.74
N PHE A 200 -0.32 3.45 2.72
CA PHE A 200 -0.79 3.97 4.00
C PHE A 200 -1.00 5.49 3.92
N GLY A 201 -2.21 5.96 4.25
CA GLY A 201 -2.58 7.38 4.29
C GLY A 201 -2.60 7.98 5.69
N ASN A 202 -2.79 9.30 5.79
CA ASN A 202 -2.78 9.98 7.10
C ASN A 202 -4.01 9.65 7.95
N HIS A 203 -5.15 9.38 7.33
CA HIS A 203 -6.34 8.88 8.04
C HIS A 203 -6.16 7.42 8.48
N ASP A 204 -5.36 6.64 7.74
CA ASP A 204 -4.95 5.29 8.17
C ASP A 204 -3.91 5.34 9.31
N TYR A 205 -3.11 6.41 9.39
CA TYR A 205 -2.18 6.66 10.49
C TYR A 205 -2.90 7.12 11.76
N ARG A 206 -3.96 7.94 11.61
CA ARG A 206 -4.75 8.50 12.69
C ARG A 206 -6.21 8.64 12.30
N ALA A 207 -7.06 7.89 12.97
CA ALA A 207 -8.50 8.05 12.89
C ALA A 207 -9.10 8.33 14.27
N PRO A 208 -10.22 9.09 14.34
CA PRO A 208 -10.89 9.38 15.59
C PRO A 208 -11.30 8.09 16.33
N GLY A 209 -10.85 7.94 17.57
CA GLY A 209 -11.24 6.82 18.44
C GLY A 209 -10.42 5.54 18.25
N GLU A 210 -9.41 5.54 17.37
CA GLU A 210 -8.57 4.37 17.12
C GLU A 210 -7.10 4.63 17.48
N ASN A 211 -6.43 3.59 17.97
CA ASN A 211 -5.03 3.62 18.38
C ASN A 211 -4.26 2.49 17.67
N ASN A 212 -2.93 2.62 17.61
CA ASN A 212 -2.02 1.59 17.07
C ASN A 212 -2.28 1.20 15.61
N LEU A 213 -2.84 2.10 14.79
CA LEU A 213 -3.24 1.79 13.42
C LEU A 213 -2.09 1.34 12.50
N ILE A 214 -0.86 1.80 12.76
CA ILE A 214 0.35 1.31 12.07
C ILE A 214 0.55 -0.20 12.30
N ASP A 215 0.43 -0.64 13.55
CA ASP A 215 0.64 -2.06 13.89
C ASP A 215 -0.51 -2.91 13.32
N VAL A 216 -1.73 -2.37 13.34
CA VAL A 216 -2.89 -3.00 12.69
C VAL A 216 -2.64 -3.14 11.18
N PHE A 217 -2.14 -2.10 10.50
CA PHE A 217 -1.82 -2.13 9.06
C PHE A 217 -0.80 -3.19 8.73
N THR A 218 0.34 -3.13 9.40
CA THR A 218 1.51 -3.98 9.11
C THR A 218 1.27 -5.45 9.42
N ARG A 219 0.31 -5.77 10.29
CA ARG A 219 -0.10 -7.16 10.60
C ARG A 219 -1.20 -7.70 9.70
N ARG A 220 -1.99 -6.84 9.03
CA ARG A 220 -3.22 -7.25 8.33
C ARG A 220 -3.23 -6.94 6.84
N LEU A 221 -2.68 -5.81 6.42
CA LEU A 221 -2.89 -5.27 5.08
C LEU A 221 -1.60 -5.19 4.24
N GLY A 222 -0.47 -4.82 4.82
CA GLY A 222 0.80 -4.81 4.09
C GLY A 222 1.94 -4.00 4.72
N PRO A 223 3.12 -4.01 4.08
CA PRO A 223 4.22 -3.14 4.45
C PRO A 223 3.97 -1.69 4.06
N LEU A 224 4.38 -0.77 4.93
CA LEU A 224 4.32 0.68 4.69
C LEU A 224 5.15 1.13 3.50
N ASN A 225 6.26 0.43 3.23
CA ASN A 225 7.18 0.73 2.13
C ASN A 225 7.56 -0.59 1.46
N HIS A 226 7.38 -0.70 0.15
CA HIS A 226 7.82 -1.88 -0.60
C HIS A 226 7.97 -1.55 -2.08
N ALA A 227 8.61 -2.44 -2.83
CA ALA A 227 8.65 -2.35 -4.28
C ALA A 227 8.44 -3.73 -4.90
N PHE A 228 7.81 -3.77 -6.06
CA PHE A 228 7.69 -4.99 -6.87
C PHE A 228 7.90 -4.64 -8.34
N THR A 229 8.20 -5.63 -9.16
CA THR A 229 8.36 -5.46 -10.60
C THR A 229 7.39 -6.38 -11.33
N LEU A 230 6.68 -5.84 -12.31
CA LEU A 230 5.77 -6.59 -13.18
C LEU A 230 5.92 -6.04 -14.60
N GLY A 231 6.16 -6.91 -15.59
CA GLY A 231 6.24 -6.47 -16.99
C GLY A 231 7.35 -5.45 -17.32
N GLY A 232 8.41 -5.42 -16.51
CA GLY A 232 9.49 -4.43 -16.58
C GLY A 232 9.13 -3.07 -15.98
N ILE A 233 7.95 -2.92 -15.39
CA ILE A 233 7.58 -1.74 -14.59
C ILE A 233 7.90 -2.04 -13.13
N GLN A 234 8.72 -1.20 -12.50
CA GLN A 234 8.96 -1.27 -11.06
C GLN A 234 8.04 -0.28 -10.34
N PHE A 235 7.14 -0.81 -9.53
CA PHE A 235 6.23 -0.04 -8.68
C PHE A 235 6.85 0.13 -7.31
N ILE A 236 6.83 1.36 -6.78
CA ILE A 236 7.48 1.72 -5.50
C ILE A 236 6.43 2.36 -4.59
N ASN A 237 5.94 1.60 -3.61
CA ASN A 237 5.06 2.09 -2.56
C ASN A 237 5.88 2.80 -1.48
N LEU A 238 5.49 4.02 -1.12
CA LEU A 238 6.15 4.78 -0.07
C LEU A 238 5.17 5.31 0.96
N ASP A 239 5.60 5.24 2.21
CA ASP A 239 4.86 5.83 3.31
C ASP A 239 5.08 7.34 3.36
N THR A 240 3.98 8.06 3.22
CA THR A 240 3.94 9.54 3.31
C THR A 240 2.85 10.01 4.26
N ALA A 241 2.21 9.09 5.00
CA ALA A 241 1.15 9.38 5.96
C ALA A 241 1.61 10.29 7.10
N ALA A 242 2.90 10.24 7.43
CA ALA A 242 3.55 11.13 8.38
C ALA A 242 4.94 11.52 7.87
N ASN A 243 5.41 12.69 8.29
CA ASN A 243 6.76 13.15 7.99
C ASN A 243 7.78 12.31 8.80
N THR A 244 8.99 12.11 8.28
CA THR A 244 10.02 11.26 8.91
C THR A 244 11.34 12.02 9.07
N LEU A 245 11.92 12.04 10.27
CA LEU A 245 13.22 12.64 10.55
C LEU A 245 14.23 11.62 11.10
N PRO A 246 15.46 11.56 10.56
CA PRO A 246 15.90 12.15 9.27
C PRO A 246 15.08 11.66 8.08
N PHE A 247 15.00 12.46 7.01
CA PHE A 247 14.25 12.09 5.80
C PHE A 247 14.71 10.76 5.18
N SER A 248 16.00 10.46 5.30
CA SER A 248 16.63 9.23 4.80
C SER A 248 16.65 8.05 5.79
N ALA A 249 16.05 8.20 6.97
CA ALA A 249 15.98 7.16 7.97
C ALA A 249 14.77 6.23 7.75
N GLY A 250 14.62 5.24 8.63
CA GLY A 250 13.44 4.37 8.64
C GLY A 250 13.35 3.39 7.47
N ASN A 251 12.20 2.72 7.36
CA ASN A 251 11.96 1.71 6.33
C ASN A 251 11.99 2.34 4.93
N ARG A 252 11.38 3.52 4.78
CA ARG A 252 11.37 4.26 3.50
C ARG A 252 12.77 4.59 3.01
N GLY A 253 13.61 5.15 3.87
CA GLY A 253 15.00 5.44 3.54
C GLY A 253 15.81 4.20 3.20
N ARG A 254 15.63 3.10 3.95
CA ARG A 254 16.27 1.80 3.65
C ARG A 254 15.87 1.26 2.28
N LEU A 255 14.57 1.21 1.98
CA LEU A 255 14.06 0.75 0.69
C LEU A 255 14.68 1.58 -0.45
N LEU A 256 14.58 2.91 -0.36
CA LEU A 256 15.10 3.79 -1.39
C LEU A 256 16.61 3.61 -1.59
N ASN A 257 17.39 3.32 -0.54
CA ASN A 257 18.82 3.05 -0.62
C ASN A 257 19.18 1.69 -1.26
N GLN A 258 18.30 0.69 -1.14
CA GLN A 258 18.51 -0.64 -1.73
C GLN A 258 18.15 -0.67 -3.22
N LEU A 259 17.23 0.19 -3.65
CA LEU A 259 16.86 0.31 -5.06
C LEU A 259 18.00 0.92 -5.91
N SER A 260 18.15 0.40 -7.12
CA SER A 260 19.12 0.88 -8.12
C SER A 260 18.41 1.47 -9.32
N ALA A 261 18.97 2.53 -9.91
CA ALA A 261 18.49 3.10 -11.17
C ALA A 261 18.70 2.15 -12.36
N SER A 262 19.66 1.22 -12.25
CA SER A 262 20.08 0.30 -13.33
C SER A 262 19.62 -1.14 -13.09
N THR A 263 18.51 -1.35 -12.37
CA THR A 263 17.94 -2.69 -12.15
C THR A 263 17.67 -3.39 -13.50
N PRO A 264 18.27 -4.55 -13.78
CA PRO A 264 18.04 -5.28 -15.04
C PRO A 264 16.56 -5.59 -15.26
N GLY A 265 16.10 -5.43 -16.50
CA GLY A 265 14.71 -5.69 -16.89
C GLY A 265 13.71 -4.60 -16.49
N VAL A 266 14.11 -3.60 -15.69
CA VAL A 266 13.26 -2.44 -15.36
C VAL A 266 13.40 -1.38 -16.44
N ARG A 267 12.30 -1.07 -17.12
CA ARG A 267 12.21 -0.07 -18.20
C ARG A 267 11.48 1.22 -17.79
N GLN A 268 10.68 1.17 -16.72
CA GLN A 268 9.97 2.32 -16.16
C GLN A 268 9.82 2.14 -14.65
N ARG A 269 9.78 3.25 -13.91
CA ARG A 269 9.53 3.27 -12.47
C ARG A 269 8.38 4.20 -12.13
N ILE A 270 7.38 3.65 -11.43
CA ILE A 270 6.22 4.38 -10.96
C ILE A 270 6.27 4.37 -9.43
N ALA A 271 6.36 5.55 -8.82
CA ALA A 271 6.17 5.67 -7.38
C ALA A 271 4.69 5.89 -7.08
N PHE A 272 4.20 5.33 -5.98
CA PHE A 272 2.86 5.59 -5.50
C PHE A 272 2.87 5.75 -3.99
N HIS A 273 2.22 6.80 -3.51
CA HIS A 273 2.18 7.16 -2.10
C HIS A 273 0.99 8.09 -1.82
N HIS A 274 0.58 8.26 -0.57
CA HIS A 274 -0.67 8.95 -0.28
C HIS A 274 -0.57 10.47 -0.45
N ARG A 275 0.30 11.14 0.33
CA ARG A 275 0.47 12.60 0.32
C ARG A 275 1.37 13.03 -0.84
N PRO A 276 0.95 13.98 -1.70
CA PRO A 276 1.76 14.45 -2.83
C PRO A 276 2.98 15.24 -2.37
N LEU A 277 4.02 15.30 -3.22
CA LEU A 277 5.26 16.02 -2.90
C LEU A 277 5.06 17.54 -2.83
N ILE A 278 4.16 18.04 -3.68
CA ILE A 278 3.71 19.44 -3.76
C ILE A 278 2.19 19.45 -3.94
N ASP A 279 1.54 20.51 -3.47
CA ASP A 279 0.14 20.79 -3.81
C ASP A 279 0.10 21.78 -4.98
N PRO A 280 -0.35 21.39 -6.18
CA PRO A 280 -0.38 22.28 -7.35
C PRO A 280 -1.42 23.40 -7.23
N ARG A 281 -2.25 23.41 -6.18
CA ARG A 281 -3.28 24.43 -5.92
C ARG A 281 -2.73 25.62 -5.14
N ASP A 282 -1.56 25.50 -4.52
CA ASP A 282 -1.05 26.42 -3.49
C ASP A 282 -0.25 27.63 -4.03
N GLU A 283 -0.11 27.78 -5.34
CA GLU A 283 0.62 28.90 -5.94
C GLU A 283 -0.33 30.04 -6.38
N PRO A 284 -0.08 31.33 -6.04
CA PRO A 284 1.04 31.88 -5.27
C PRO A 284 0.70 32.25 -3.80
N GLU A 285 -0.54 32.06 -3.35
CA GLU A 285 -0.97 32.36 -1.98
C GLU A 285 -0.80 31.13 -1.08
N GLY A 286 0.46 30.74 -0.86
CA GLY A 286 0.85 29.54 -0.13
C GLY A 286 0.05 29.33 1.17
N GLY A 287 -0.47 28.11 1.34
CA GLY A 287 -1.12 27.76 2.60
C GLY A 287 -2.14 26.62 2.57
N SER A 288 -1.97 25.56 1.79
CA SER A 288 -2.71 24.32 2.05
C SER A 288 -1.77 23.20 2.53
N ALA A 289 -2.12 22.61 3.68
CA ALA A 289 -1.29 21.65 4.39
C ALA A 289 -1.34 20.23 3.79
N HIS A 290 -1.58 20.12 2.47
CA HIS A 290 -1.93 18.86 1.80
C HIS A 290 -0.76 18.23 1.02
N ASP A 291 0.43 18.82 1.05
CA ASP A 291 1.66 18.21 0.54
C ASP A 291 2.46 17.53 1.66
N ILE A 292 3.59 16.90 1.33
CA ILE A 292 4.64 16.52 2.29
C ILE A 292 5.38 17.78 2.77
N GLY A 293 4.66 18.62 3.54
CA GLY A 293 5.14 19.93 3.97
C GLY A 293 6.32 19.91 4.95
N GLY A 294 6.86 21.10 5.24
CA GLY A 294 7.65 21.47 6.43
C GLY A 294 8.97 20.70 6.68
N LEU A 295 10.10 21.41 6.61
CA LEU A 295 11.50 20.97 6.85
C LEU A 295 12.28 20.44 5.63
N GLY A 296 11.65 20.25 4.47
CA GLY A 296 12.32 19.89 3.22
C GLY A 296 12.30 18.39 2.86
N GLU A 297 11.43 17.61 3.51
CA GLU A 297 11.21 16.20 3.22
C GLU A 297 10.73 15.96 1.78
N GLY A 298 9.70 16.70 1.32
CA GLY A 298 9.21 16.62 -0.06
C GLY A 298 10.33 16.82 -1.08
N ARG A 299 11.15 17.88 -0.92
CA ARG A 299 12.33 18.12 -1.77
C ARG A 299 13.39 17.02 -1.69
N TRP A 300 13.61 16.43 -0.52
CA TRP A 300 14.54 15.30 -0.38
C TRP A 300 14.02 14.09 -1.14
N LEU A 301 12.73 13.78 -0.98
CA LEU A 301 12.10 12.63 -1.61
C LEU A 301 12.06 12.80 -3.13
N HIS A 302 11.67 13.98 -3.63
CA HIS A 302 11.72 14.35 -5.05
C HIS A 302 13.08 14.02 -5.66
N ARG A 303 14.17 14.57 -5.10
CA ARG A 303 15.53 14.30 -5.59
C ARG A 303 15.89 12.82 -5.54
N ARG A 304 15.42 12.09 -4.51
CA ARG A 304 15.70 10.66 -4.39
C ARG A 304 14.99 9.84 -5.46
N LEU A 305 13.73 10.17 -5.76
CA LEU A 305 12.93 9.55 -6.82
C LEU A 305 13.53 9.85 -8.21
N ARG A 306 13.86 11.11 -8.50
CA ARG A 306 14.56 11.49 -9.74
C ARG A 306 15.87 10.74 -9.92
N LYS A 307 16.68 10.61 -8.86
CA LYS A 307 17.94 9.86 -8.90
C LYS A 307 17.74 8.36 -9.17
N LEU A 308 16.61 7.79 -8.76
CA LEU A 308 16.25 6.40 -9.09
C LEU A 308 15.72 6.24 -10.51
N GLY A 309 15.50 7.34 -11.24
CA GLY A 309 14.88 7.31 -12.57
C GLY A 309 13.38 7.06 -12.50
N VAL A 310 12.72 7.51 -11.44
CA VAL A 310 11.25 7.59 -11.39
C VAL A 310 10.81 8.70 -12.33
N ASP A 311 9.83 8.39 -13.18
CA ASP A 311 9.22 9.34 -14.11
C ASP A 311 7.78 9.67 -13.76
N THR A 312 7.09 8.76 -13.07
CA THR A 312 5.67 8.89 -12.74
C THR A 312 5.43 8.73 -11.25
N VAL A 313 4.57 9.58 -10.68
CA VAL A 313 4.12 9.53 -9.29
C VAL A 313 2.60 9.50 -9.23
N LEU A 314 2.04 8.59 -8.43
CA LEU A 314 0.60 8.44 -8.22
C LEU A 314 0.24 8.73 -6.75
N ASN A 315 -0.69 9.66 -6.51
CA ASN A 315 -1.07 10.12 -5.18
C ASN A 315 -2.58 10.23 -4.95
N GLY A 316 -2.98 10.31 -3.68
CA GLY A 316 -4.36 10.60 -3.25
C GLY A 316 -4.43 11.95 -2.52
N HIS A 317 -5.08 11.97 -1.37
CA HIS A 317 -5.07 13.00 -0.32
C HIS A 317 -5.78 14.32 -0.65
N ILE A 318 -5.62 14.85 -1.85
CA ILE A 318 -6.15 16.17 -2.25
C ILE A 318 -7.65 16.11 -2.60
N HIS A 319 -8.24 14.91 -2.65
CA HIS A 319 -9.64 14.69 -3.00
C HIS A 319 -10.06 15.20 -4.39
N MET A 320 -9.10 15.26 -5.33
CA MET A 320 -9.30 15.70 -6.72
C MET A 320 -8.62 14.75 -7.70
N ASN A 321 -8.90 14.98 -8.98
CA ASN A 321 -8.23 14.40 -10.14
C ASN A 321 -7.32 15.48 -10.78
N LEU A 322 -6.00 15.39 -10.57
CA LEU A 322 -5.05 16.38 -11.09
C LEU A 322 -3.88 15.69 -11.80
N GLU A 323 -3.33 16.38 -12.79
CA GLU A 323 -2.13 15.98 -13.54
C GLU A 323 -1.20 17.19 -13.69
N PHE A 324 0.08 17.02 -13.40
CA PHE A 324 1.09 18.07 -13.57
C PHE A 324 2.51 17.49 -13.62
N ASP A 325 3.46 18.25 -14.17
CA ASP A 325 4.88 17.94 -14.08
C ASP A 325 5.52 18.67 -12.89
N ASP A 326 6.14 17.91 -11.99
CA ASP A 326 6.91 18.42 -10.86
C ASP A 326 8.42 18.20 -11.13
N GLU A 327 9.02 19.12 -11.88
CA GLU A 327 10.45 19.10 -12.25
C GLU A 327 10.91 17.73 -12.81
N GLY A 328 10.12 17.18 -13.74
CA GLY A 328 10.34 15.89 -14.39
C GLY A 328 9.82 14.67 -13.63
N LEU A 329 9.04 14.84 -12.56
CA LEU A 329 8.13 13.82 -12.02
C LEU A 329 6.71 14.12 -12.51
N PHE A 330 6.23 13.36 -13.49
CA PHE A 330 4.86 13.50 -13.93
C PHE A 330 3.92 12.90 -12.89
N THR A 331 3.09 13.73 -12.28
CA THR A 331 2.32 13.39 -11.08
C THR A 331 0.84 13.34 -11.39
N TYR A 332 0.19 12.25 -10.98
CA TYR A 332 -1.26 12.07 -10.99
C TYR A 332 -1.78 12.05 -9.57
N ILE A 333 -2.79 12.85 -9.29
CA ILE A 333 -3.54 12.83 -8.03
C ILE A 333 -4.91 12.22 -8.32
N SER A 334 -5.19 11.04 -7.76
CA SER A 334 -6.44 10.29 -7.89
C SER A 334 -7.07 10.07 -6.52
N GLY A 335 -7.56 11.15 -5.90
CA GLY A 335 -8.13 11.13 -4.54
C GLY A 335 -9.66 11.14 -4.47
N GLN A 336 -10.36 10.82 -5.55
CA GLN A 336 -11.83 10.96 -5.61
C GLN A 336 -12.59 9.71 -5.15
N GLY A 337 -11.96 8.82 -4.37
CA GLY A 337 -12.52 7.52 -3.99
C GLY A 337 -13.86 7.59 -3.27
N LEU A 338 -14.09 8.60 -2.44
CA LEU A 338 -15.34 8.85 -1.73
C LEU A 338 -16.47 9.39 -2.63
N ALA A 339 -16.16 9.90 -3.83
CA ALA A 339 -17.08 10.54 -4.78
C ALA A 339 -18.06 11.58 -4.20
N HIS A 340 -17.82 12.12 -2.99
CA HIS A 340 -18.74 13.04 -2.31
C HIS A 340 -19.02 14.31 -3.12
N ALA A 341 -18.04 14.78 -3.91
CA ALA A 341 -18.19 15.96 -4.76
C ALA A 341 -19.34 15.81 -5.76
N ASP A 342 -19.61 14.60 -6.26
CA ASP A 342 -20.68 14.31 -7.22
C ASP A 342 -22.07 14.56 -6.62
N ILE A 343 -22.19 14.45 -5.29
CA ILE A 343 -23.43 14.61 -4.53
C ILE A 343 -23.54 16.05 -4.00
N VAL A 344 -22.47 16.56 -3.40
CA VAL A 344 -22.46 17.84 -2.69
C VAL A 344 -22.47 19.03 -3.66
N ASN A 345 -21.84 18.92 -4.84
CA ASN A 345 -21.74 20.03 -5.78
C ASN A 345 -23.05 20.27 -6.55
N LYS A 346 -23.55 21.51 -6.49
CA LYS A 346 -24.83 21.91 -7.09
C LYS A 346 -24.86 21.83 -8.62
N SER A 347 -23.71 21.80 -9.30
CA SER A 347 -23.61 21.96 -10.76
C SER A 347 -23.77 20.67 -11.56
N ARG A 348 -23.90 19.48 -10.94
CA ARG A 348 -24.09 18.16 -11.61
C ARG A 348 -23.07 17.82 -12.72
N ARG A 349 -21.94 18.54 -12.81
CA ARG A 349 -20.99 18.45 -13.93
C ARG A 349 -19.70 17.71 -13.60
N GLN A 350 -19.44 17.42 -12.33
CA GLN A 350 -18.25 16.67 -11.93
C GLN A 350 -18.67 15.24 -11.65
N VAL A 351 -18.02 14.30 -12.34
CA VAL A 351 -18.10 12.88 -12.08
C VAL A 351 -16.73 12.50 -11.54
N ALA A 352 -16.69 11.91 -10.36
CA ALA A 352 -15.48 11.40 -9.76
C ALA A 352 -14.77 10.44 -10.72
N GLN A 353 -13.44 10.48 -10.74
CA GLN A 353 -12.64 9.70 -11.66
C GLN A 353 -11.69 8.75 -10.92
N ILE A 354 -11.35 7.66 -11.62
CA ILE A 354 -10.34 6.68 -11.23
C ILE A 354 -9.27 6.65 -12.32
N LEU A 355 -8.01 6.60 -11.92
CA LEU A 355 -6.89 6.52 -12.85
C LEU A 355 -6.68 5.09 -13.31
N LEU A 356 -6.50 4.88 -14.61
CA LEU A 356 -6.10 3.62 -15.21
C LEU A 356 -4.69 3.75 -15.79
N GLY A 357 -3.86 2.72 -15.60
CA GLY A 357 -2.56 2.58 -16.26
C GLY A 357 -2.55 1.34 -17.14
N ASP A 358 -2.42 1.54 -18.45
CA ASP A 358 -2.30 0.50 -19.47
C ASP A 358 -0.82 0.22 -19.74
N VAL A 359 -0.39 -1.00 -19.45
CA VAL A 359 0.97 -1.48 -19.69
C VAL A 359 0.97 -2.35 -20.92
N THR A 360 1.75 -1.95 -21.92
CA THR A 360 1.97 -2.69 -23.16
C THR A 360 3.48 -2.95 -23.37
N PRO A 361 3.88 -3.95 -24.16
CA PRO A 361 5.28 -4.30 -24.36
C PRO A 361 6.08 -3.14 -24.95
N ASN A 362 7.21 -2.83 -24.32
CA ASN A 362 8.19 -1.86 -24.81
C ASN A 362 7.68 -0.41 -24.97
N GLN A 363 6.53 -0.06 -24.42
CA GLN A 363 5.99 1.30 -24.42
C GLN A 363 5.82 1.82 -22.99
N PRO A 364 6.07 3.11 -22.70
CA PRO A 364 5.70 3.70 -21.42
C PRO A 364 4.24 3.41 -21.07
N THR A 365 3.96 3.27 -19.77
CA THR A 365 2.58 3.09 -19.29
C THR A 365 1.72 4.24 -19.77
N ASN A 366 0.59 3.92 -20.41
CA ASN A 366 -0.38 4.92 -20.85
C ASN A 366 -1.41 5.14 -19.74
N PHE A 367 -1.53 6.38 -19.27
CA PHE A 367 -2.46 6.73 -18.20
C PHE A 367 -3.70 7.41 -18.75
N GLN A 368 -4.86 7.10 -18.19
CA GLN A 368 -6.13 7.71 -18.56
C GLN A 368 -7.10 7.75 -17.39
N TRP A 369 -7.93 8.79 -17.33
CA TRP A 369 -9.04 8.86 -16.39
C TRP A 369 -10.25 8.10 -16.92
N ALA A 370 -10.88 7.32 -16.04
CA ALA A 370 -12.19 6.75 -16.26
C ALA A 370 -13.18 7.29 -15.22
N ALA A 371 -14.46 7.35 -15.58
CA ALA A 371 -15.51 7.71 -14.63
C ALA A 371 -15.65 6.61 -13.56
N LEU A 372 -15.68 7.02 -12.29
CA LEU A 372 -15.90 6.15 -11.14
C LEU A 372 -17.35 5.69 -11.05
N GLU A 373 -18.30 6.53 -11.49
CA GLU A 373 -19.74 6.22 -11.60
C GLU A 373 -20.33 5.62 -10.31
N MET A 374 -19.92 6.15 -9.15
CA MET A 374 -20.37 5.63 -7.86
C MET A 374 -21.87 5.85 -7.65
N PRO A 375 -22.66 4.79 -7.42
CA PRO A 375 -24.09 4.93 -7.22
C PRO A 375 -24.38 5.50 -5.83
N LEU A 376 -25.49 6.24 -5.70
CA LEU A 376 -25.85 6.87 -4.43
C LEU A 376 -25.93 5.87 -3.24
N ILE A 377 -26.29 4.62 -3.52
CA ILE A 377 -26.37 3.54 -2.51
C ILE A 377 -25.02 3.21 -1.87
N ALA A 378 -23.90 3.41 -2.58
CA ALA A 378 -22.58 3.16 -2.03
C ALA A 378 -22.20 4.15 -0.91
N HIS A 379 -22.96 5.24 -0.75
CA HIS A 379 -22.73 6.22 0.29
C HIS A 379 -23.64 6.07 1.52
N CYS A 380 -24.20 4.88 1.74
CA CYS A 380 -25.05 4.57 2.88
C CYS A 380 -24.27 4.44 4.19
N ASN A 381 -23.62 5.52 4.59
CA ASN A 381 -22.85 5.64 5.81
C ASN A 381 -23.17 6.97 6.53
N GLU A 382 -22.89 6.99 7.83
CA GLU A 382 -23.12 8.16 8.68
C GLU A 382 -22.15 9.32 8.36
N ARG A 383 -21.02 9.05 7.74
CA ARG A 383 -20.02 10.06 7.33
C ARG A 383 -20.60 11.02 6.30
N LEU A 384 -21.19 10.51 5.21
CA LEU A 384 -21.80 11.38 4.20
C LEU A 384 -22.95 12.20 4.79
N LYS A 385 -23.80 11.61 5.64
CA LYS A 385 -24.90 12.34 6.29
C LYS A 385 -24.40 13.57 7.05
N LYS A 386 -23.37 13.39 7.87
CA LYS A 386 -22.73 14.50 8.61
C LYS A 386 -22.12 15.55 7.69
N ILE A 387 -21.54 15.13 6.56
CA ILE A 387 -21.00 16.06 5.55
C ILE A 387 -22.12 16.87 4.92
N LEU A 388 -23.21 16.23 4.49
CA LEU A 388 -24.37 16.90 3.90
C LEU A 388 -24.97 17.94 4.85
N GLU A 389 -25.15 17.59 6.13
CA GLU A 389 -25.62 18.54 7.15
C GLU A 389 -24.69 19.75 7.29
N LYS A 390 -23.38 19.51 7.43
CA LYS A 390 -22.38 20.58 7.56
C LYS A 390 -22.28 21.46 6.30
N SER A 391 -22.47 20.88 5.13
CA SER A 391 -22.43 21.59 3.84
C SER A 391 -23.74 22.32 3.52
N GLY A 392 -24.72 22.35 4.45
CA GLY A 392 -26.02 22.98 4.22
C GLY A 392 -26.87 22.25 3.18
N ARG A 393 -26.57 20.97 2.94
CA ARG A 393 -27.25 20.06 2.01
C ARG A 393 -28.08 18.99 2.74
N GLY A 394 -28.61 19.32 3.91
CA GLY A 394 -29.49 18.45 4.68
C GLY A 394 -30.80 18.09 3.94
N ASP A 395 -31.13 18.77 2.84
CA ASP A 395 -32.20 18.36 1.93
C ASP A 395 -31.91 17.01 1.25
N LEU A 396 -30.63 16.70 0.99
CA LEU A 396 -30.21 15.47 0.34
C LEU A 396 -30.18 14.25 1.27
N THR A 397 -30.22 14.44 2.59
CA THR A 397 -30.21 13.32 3.55
C THR A 397 -31.44 12.42 3.36
N LYS A 398 -32.61 13.01 3.06
CA LYS A 398 -33.83 12.26 2.76
C LYS A 398 -33.68 11.35 1.53
N ALA A 399 -33.03 11.83 0.48
CA ALA A 399 -32.80 11.04 -0.73
C ALA A 399 -31.85 9.88 -0.45
N LEU A 400 -30.80 10.13 0.35
CA LEU A 400 -29.89 9.09 0.82
C LEU A 400 -30.63 8.06 1.68
N ASP A 401 -31.38 8.47 2.69
CA ASP A 401 -32.15 7.57 3.58
C ASP A 401 -33.13 6.68 2.80
N GLN A 402 -33.81 7.23 1.79
CA GLN A 402 -34.72 6.46 0.94
C GLN A 402 -34.02 5.37 0.14
N VAL A 403 -32.81 5.63 -0.34
CA VAL A 403 -32.03 4.65 -1.11
C VAL A 403 -31.45 3.60 -0.17
N CYS A 404 -30.93 4.00 1.00
CA CYS A 404 -30.38 3.11 2.01
C CYS A 404 -31.41 2.21 2.72
N GLN A 405 -32.70 2.60 2.73
CA GLN A 405 -33.77 1.74 3.28
C GLN A 405 -34.22 0.63 2.33
N ARG A 406 -33.86 0.71 1.04
CA ARG A 406 -34.30 -0.23 -0.01
C ARG A 406 -33.27 -1.30 -0.36
N SER A 407 -32.06 -1.20 0.20
CA SER A 407 -30.92 -2.09 -0.05
C SER A 407 -30.82 -3.25 0.91
#